data_AF-A0A2N2D8V9-F1
#
_entry.id   AF-A0A2N2D8V9-F1
#
_cell.length_a   1.000
_cell.length_b   1.000
_cell.length_c   1.000
_cell.angle_alpha   90.00
_cell.angle_beta   90.00
_cell.angle_gamma   90.00
#
_symmetry.space_group_name_H-M   'P 1'
#
loop_
_entity.id
_entity.type
_entity.pdbx_description
1 polymer ?
#
loop_
_entity_poly.entity_id
_entity_poly.type
_entity_poly.pdbx_seq_one_letter_code
_entity_poly.pdbx_strand_id
1 'polypeptide(L)'
;RIGKYTTTVDNLIHHYVRPQENGNRSQVRWLHVSDGNGVGLIIKSVGSQHFNFSAWPYTQDQLMDANHIHELVKSDLVTLNIDLTQKGVGGDVPAGGNPQDAYRLLPGKELKFTFWIKPTLIKK
;
A
#
# COMPACT_ATOMS: atom_id res chain seq x y z
N ARG A 1 1.72 -2.28 -15.89
CA ARG A 1 2.43 -1.35 -16.81
C ARG A 1 2.82 -0.10 -16.03
N ILE A 2 3.99 0.48 -16.30
CA ILE A 2 4.33 1.81 -15.75
C ILE A 2 3.56 2.87 -16.52
N GLY A 3 2.94 3.80 -15.79
CA GLY A 3 2.08 4.83 -16.36
C GLY A 3 1.54 5.76 -15.28
N LYS A 4 0.76 6.76 -15.69
CA LYS A 4 0.01 7.63 -14.78
C LYS A 4 -1.39 7.07 -14.61
N TYR A 5 -1.80 6.87 -13.36
CA TYR A 5 -3.12 6.37 -13.01
C TYR A 5 -3.71 7.25 -11.92
N THR A 6 -5.04 7.40 -11.95
CA THR A 6 -5.81 8.13 -10.95
C THR A 6 -6.99 7.27 -10.57
N THR A 7 -7.24 7.14 -9.27
CA THR A 7 -8.34 6.35 -8.72
C THR A 7 -8.65 6.83 -7.31
N THR A 8 -9.75 6.34 -6.73
CA THR A 8 -10.12 6.58 -5.33
C THR A 8 -9.54 5.50 -4.41
N VAL A 9 -9.47 5.78 -3.10
CA VAL A 9 -9.06 4.80 -2.09
C VAL A 9 -9.95 3.55 -2.13
N ASP A 10 -11.26 3.73 -2.26
CA ASP A 10 -12.22 2.62 -2.37
C ASP A 10 -11.91 1.68 -3.55
N ASN A 11 -11.52 2.24 -4.70
CA ASN A 11 -11.21 1.46 -5.90
C ASN A 11 -9.82 0.79 -5.84
N LEU A 12 -9.00 1.08 -4.82
CA LEU A 12 -7.74 0.35 -4.62
C LEU A 12 -7.96 -1.01 -3.96
N ILE A 13 -9.11 -1.20 -3.30
CA ILE A 13 -9.41 -2.36 -2.46
C ILE A 13 -9.85 -3.55 -3.31
N HIS A 14 -9.32 -4.72 -2.98
CA HIS A 14 -9.86 -5.99 -3.46
C HIS A 14 -10.54 -6.73 -2.31
N HIS A 15 -11.83 -7.03 -2.47
CA HIS A 15 -12.63 -7.72 -1.46
C HIS A 15 -12.41 -9.25 -1.53
N TYR A 16 -11.31 -9.72 -0.94
CA TYR A 16 -11.13 -11.16 -0.68
C TYR A 16 -12.22 -11.67 0.28
N VAL A 17 -12.66 -12.93 0.08
CA VAL A 17 -13.74 -13.56 0.87
C VAL A 17 -13.47 -13.45 2.38
N ARG A 18 -12.25 -13.80 2.80
CA ARG A 18 -11.70 -13.45 4.10
C ARG A 18 -10.81 -12.21 3.91
N PRO A 19 -11.09 -11.09 4.59
CA PRO A 19 -10.27 -9.88 4.54
C PRO A 19 -8.80 -10.16 4.82
N GLN A 20 -7.93 -9.65 3.95
CA GLN A 20 -6.49 -9.89 3.94
C GLN A 20 -5.76 -8.68 3.32
N GLU A 21 -4.43 -8.66 3.46
CA GLU A 21 -3.52 -7.69 2.82
C GLU A 21 -3.87 -7.50 1.33
N ASN A 22 -4.06 -6.26 0.90
CA ASN A 22 -4.46 -5.94 -0.48
C ASN A 22 -4.09 -4.51 -0.89
N GLY A 23 -4.25 -4.20 -2.17
CA GLY A 23 -4.14 -2.81 -2.65
C GLY A 23 -2.72 -2.30 -2.87
N ASN A 24 -1.68 -3.12 -2.66
CA ASN A 24 -0.29 -2.72 -2.93
C ASN A 24 -0.09 -2.28 -4.40
N ARG A 25 0.70 -1.23 -4.59
CA ARG A 25 1.17 -0.70 -5.87
C ARG A 25 2.69 -0.56 -5.78
N SER A 26 3.41 -1.26 -6.65
CA SER A 26 4.87 -1.34 -6.58
C SER A 26 5.58 -0.48 -7.62
N GLN A 27 6.86 -0.18 -7.36
CA GLN A 27 7.72 0.62 -8.25
C GLN A 27 7.18 2.04 -8.52
N VAL A 28 6.67 2.69 -7.49
CA VAL A 28 6.07 4.02 -7.55
C VAL A 28 7.15 5.10 -7.49
N ARG A 29 7.01 6.09 -8.37
CA ARG A 29 7.92 7.25 -8.48
C ARG A 29 7.38 8.44 -7.70
N TRP A 30 6.07 8.62 -7.75
CA TRP A 30 5.36 9.64 -7.01
C TRP A 30 3.93 9.20 -6.78
N LEU A 31 3.37 9.67 -5.67
CA LEU A 31 2.00 9.46 -5.27
C LEU A 31 1.42 10.81 -4.86
N HIS A 32 0.20 11.09 -5.32
CA HIS A 32 -0.58 12.23 -4.86
C HIS A 32 -1.86 11.68 -4.24
N VAL A 33 -2.12 12.01 -2.98
CA VAL A 33 -3.37 11.72 -2.28
C VAL A 33 -3.98 13.04 -1.86
N SER A 34 -5.24 13.28 -2.17
CA SER A 34 -5.96 14.50 -1.79
C SER A 34 -7.41 14.19 -1.47
N ASP A 35 -8.04 15.09 -0.73
CA ASP A 35 -9.49 15.11 -0.55
C ASP A 35 -10.22 15.63 -1.80
N GLY A 36 -11.55 15.74 -1.71
CA GLY A 36 -12.39 16.28 -2.79
C GLY A 36 -12.17 17.77 -3.09
N ASN A 37 -11.56 18.50 -2.14
CA ASN A 37 -11.20 19.92 -2.26
C ASN A 37 -9.78 20.11 -2.83
N GLY A 38 -9.05 19.02 -3.08
CA GLY A 38 -7.69 19.04 -3.60
C GLY A 38 -6.62 19.27 -2.54
N VAL A 39 -6.96 19.36 -1.25
CA VAL A 39 -5.99 19.46 -0.15
C VAL A 39 -5.41 18.07 0.12
N GLY A 40 -4.09 17.95 0.17
CA GLY A 40 -3.48 16.64 0.29
C GLY A 40 -1.98 16.61 0.47
N LEU A 41 -1.41 15.46 0.13
CA LEU A 41 0.00 15.12 0.25
C LEU A 41 0.54 14.64 -1.09
N ILE A 42 1.77 15.03 -1.40
CA ILE A 42 2.55 14.42 -2.47
C ILE A 42 3.78 13.73 -1.87
N ILE A 43 3.93 12.45 -2.23
CA ILE A 43 5.05 11.60 -1.87
C ILE A 43 5.89 11.37 -3.13
N LYS A 44 7.22 11.43 -3.02
CA LYS A 44 8.14 11.19 -4.15
C LYS A 44 9.31 10.30 -3.76
N SER A 45 9.72 9.44 -4.69
CA SER A 45 10.96 8.66 -4.61
C SER A 45 12.19 9.57 -4.57
N VAL A 46 13.26 9.10 -3.93
CA VAL A 46 14.58 9.77 -3.92
C VAL A 46 15.57 8.97 -4.76
N GLY A 47 16.27 9.66 -5.66
CA GLY A 47 17.23 9.03 -6.57
C GLY A 47 16.57 7.94 -7.44
N SER A 48 17.19 6.77 -7.51
CA SER A 48 16.66 5.59 -8.22
C SER A 48 15.82 4.67 -7.33
N GLN A 49 15.66 4.97 -6.04
CA GLN A 49 14.88 4.15 -5.11
C GLN A 49 13.38 4.44 -5.25
N HIS A 50 12.66 3.55 -5.95
CA HIS A 50 11.20 3.55 -5.97
C HIS A 50 10.63 2.99 -4.66
N PHE A 51 9.37 3.30 -4.38
CA PHE A 51 8.64 2.80 -3.22
C PHE A 51 7.39 2.02 -3.63
N ASN A 52 6.80 1.33 -2.66
CA ASN A 52 5.49 0.71 -2.75
C ASN A 52 4.50 1.50 -1.89
N PHE A 53 3.22 1.46 -2.24
CA PHE A 53 2.19 1.98 -1.35
C PHE A 53 0.91 1.15 -1.39
N SER A 54 0.13 1.24 -0.31
CA SER A 54 -1.27 0.88 -0.26
C SER A 54 -2.05 1.98 0.48
N ALA A 55 -3.33 2.12 0.19
CA ALA A 55 -4.21 3.06 0.89
C ALA A 55 -5.54 2.37 1.19
N TRP A 56 -5.98 2.44 2.44
CA TRP A 56 -7.16 1.72 2.93
C TRP A 56 -8.12 2.65 3.66
N PRO A 57 -9.44 2.46 3.50
CA PRO A 57 -10.45 3.18 4.27
C PRO A 57 -10.71 2.52 5.64
N TYR A 58 -9.71 1.84 6.22
CA TYR A 58 -9.78 1.13 7.50
C TYR A 58 -8.35 0.96 8.04
N THR A 59 -8.22 0.72 9.35
CA THR A 59 -6.91 0.50 9.97
C THR A 59 -6.39 -0.91 9.70
N GLN A 60 -5.09 -1.11 9.92
CA GLN A 60 -4.48 -2.44 9.84
C GLN A 60 -5.12 -3.42 10.83
N ASP A 61 -5.40 -2.99 12.07
CA ASP A 61 -6.02 -3.84 13.08
C ASP A 61 -7.43 -4.28 12.66
N GLN A 62 -8.25 -3.35 12.13
CA GLN A 62 -9.56 -3.70 11.57
C GLN A 62 -9.47 -4.74 10.45
N LEU A 63 -8.46 -4.62 9.56
CA LEU A 63 -8.23 -5.59 8.50
C LEU A 63 -7.81 -6.97 9.03
N MET A 64 -6.98 -7.00 10.08
CA MET A 64 -6.49 -8.25 10.69
C MET A 64 -7.59 -8.98 11.47
N ASP A 65 -8.46 -8.24 12.15
CA ASP A 65 -9.48 -8.81 13.03
C ASP A 65 -10.74 -9.29 12.28
N ALA A 66 -11.01 -8.72 11.10
CA ALA A 66 -12.19 -9.08 10.31
C ALA A 66 -12.06 -10.47 9.65
N ASN A 67 -13.07 -11.31 9.87
CA ASN A 67 -13.18 -12.63 9.23
C ASN A 67 -14.04 -12.59 7.96
N HIS A 68 -14.93 -11.61 7.85
CA HIS A 68 -15.81 -11.41 6.69
C HIS A 68 -15.85 -9.96 6.24
N ILE A 69 -16.08 -9.74 4.95
CA ILE A 69 -16.05 -8.40 4.32
C ILE A 69 -17.00 -7.40 5.00
N HIS A 70 -18.18 -7.85 5.46
CA HIS A 70 -19.17 -6.97 6.08
C HIS A 70 -18.78 -6.50 7.49
N GLU A 71 -17.79 -7.12 8.13
CA GLU A 71 -17.23 -6.71 9.42
C GLU A 71 -16.24 -5.54 9.25
N LEU A 72 -15.72 -5.34 8.03
CA LEU A 72 -14.72 -4.32 7.73
C LEU A 72 -15.39 -2.95 7.50
N VAL A 73 -15.65 -2.25 8.60
CA VAL A 73 -16.29 -0.93 8.60
C VAL A 73 -15.30 0.14 8.17
N LYS A 74 -15.73 1.01 7.22
CA LYS A 74 -14.93 2.14 6.77
C LYS A 74 -14.72 3.15 7.92
N SER A 75 -13.50 3.64 8.03
CA SER A 75 -13.09 4.71 8.93
C SER A 75 -13.23 6.08 8.26
N ASP A 76 -13.29 7.13 9.07
CA ASP A 76 -13.18 8.53 8.62
C ASP A 76 -11.75 8.90 8.23
N LEU A 77 -10.78 8.01 8.51
CA LEU A 77 -9.37 8.16 8.18
C LEU A 77 -8.96 7.17 7.08
N VAL A 78 -7.95 7.57 6.31
CA VAL A 78 -7.27 6.69 5.36
C VAL A 78 -5.95 6.24 5.95
N THR A 79 -5.76 4.92 6.07
CA THR A 79 -4.44 4.35 6.34
C THR A 79 -3.64 4.36 5.04
N LEU A 80 -2.51 5.05 5.04
CA LEU A 80 -1.58 5.12 3.90
C LEU A 80 -0.25 4.49 4.30
N ASN A 81 0.11 3.39 3.65
CA ASN A 81 1.40 2.71 3.86
C ASN A 81 2.36 3.12 2.76
N ILE A 82 3.57 3.53 3.13
CA ILE A 82 4.66 3.85 2.19
C ILE A 82 5.84 2.96 2.54
N ASP A 83 6.16 2.00 1.67
CA ASP A 83 7.11 0.94 1.97
C ASP A 83 8.29 0.93 0.99
N LEU A 84 9.48 0.58 1.48
CA LEU A 84 10.60 0.23 0.60
C LEU A 84 10.30 -1.06 -0.17
N THR A 85 9.81 -2.06 0.57
CA THR A 85 9.59 -3.42 0.09
C THR A 85 8.68 -4.16 1.05
N GLN A 86 8.04 -5.22 0.55
CA GLN A 86 7.16 -6.12 1.29
C GLN A 86 7.54 -7.55 0.92
N LYS A 87 7.41 -8.49 1.87
CA LYS A 87 7.59 -9.92 1.57
C LYS A 87 6.63 -10.36 0.46
N GLY A 88 7.08 -11.22 -0.44
CA GLY A 88 6.22 -11.80 -1.47
C GLY A 88 5.07 -12.62 -0.88
N VAL A 89 4.01 -12.84 -1.67
CA VAL A 89 2.81 -13.58 -1.23
C VAL A 89 3.08 -15.09 -1.13
N GLY A 90 3.89 -15.65 -2.04
CA GLY A 90 4.12 -17.10 -2.13
C GLY A 90 2.94 -17.82 -2.79
N GLY A 91 2.74 -19.10 -2.46
CA GLY A 91 1.61 -19.90 -2.95
C GLY A 91 1.96 -21.26 -3.58
N ASP A 92 3.24 -21.63 -3.64
CA ASP A 92 3.67 -22.92 -4.22
C ASP A 92 3.15 -24.14 -3.43
N VAL A 93 2.81 -23.95 -2.15
CA VAL A 93 2.10 -24.95 -1.33
C VAL A 93 0.84 -24.34 -0.70
N PRO A 94 -0.24 -25.11 -0.50
CA PRO A 94 -1.56 -24.58 -0.13
C PRO A 94 -1.64 -23.90 1.24
N ALA A 95 -0.66 -24.14 2.12
CA ALA A 95 -0.53 -23.48 3.41
C ALA A 95 0.88 -23.64 3.97
N GLY A 96 1.37 -22.63 4.71
CA GLY A 96 2.64 -22.70 5.46
C GLY A 96 3.93 -22.59 4.62
N GLY A 97 3.81 -22.50 3.30
CA GLY A 97 4.93 -22.25 2.41
C GLY A 97 5.52 -20.86 2.58
N ASN A 98 6.84 -20.76 2.43
CA ASN A 98 7.48 -19.46 2.24
C ASN A 98 7.55 -19.11 0.75
N PRO A 99 7.50 -17.81 0.38
CA PRO A 99 7.91 -17.37 -0.94
C PRO A 99 9.35 -17.82 -1.22
N GLN A 100 9.69 -17.94 -2.51
CA GLN A 100 11.08 -18.20 -2.92
C GLN A 100 12.03 -17.16 -2.33
N ASP A 101 13.28 -17.55 -2.06
CA ASP A 101 14.23 -16.74 -1.28
C ASP A 101 14.49 -15.34 -1.86
N ALA A 102 14.40 -15.19 -3.18
CA ALA A 102 14.51 -13.89 -3.86
C ALA A 102 13.43 -12.86 -3.44
N TYR A 103 12.31 -13.31 -2.87
CA TYR A 103 11.17 -12.48 -2.47
C TYR A 103 10.98 -12.42 -0.95
N ARG A 104 11.99 -12.84 -0.18
CA ARG A 104 11.99 -12.81 1.29
C ARG A 104 12.85 -11.65 1.81
N LEU A 105 12.41 -11.06 2.92
CA LEU A 105 13.21 -10.13 3.71
C LEU A 105 13.98 -10.95 4.75
N LEU A 106 15.26 -11.22 4.45
CA LEU A 106 16.13 -12.04 5.31
C LEU A 106 16.74 -11.19 6.44
N PRO A 107 16.89 -11.76 7.65
CA PRO A 107 17.54 -11.06 8.76
C PRO A 107 19.00 -10.72 8.44
N GLY A 108 19.53 -9.68 9.09
CA GLY A 108 20.92 -9.25 8.94
C GLY A 108 21.21 -8.45 7.67
N LYS A 109 20.22 -8.20 6.81
CA LYS A 109 20.36 -7.27 5.68
C LYS A 109 19.95 -5.86 6.10
N GLU A 110 20.87 -4.92 6.01
CA GLU A 110 20.57 -3.50 6.23
C GLU A 110 19.65 -2.98 5.11
N LEU A 111 18.56 -2.32 5.49
CA LEU A 111 17.64 -1.65 4.56
C LEU A 111 17.65 -0.16 4.87
N LYS A 112 17.86 0.67 3.84
CA LYS A 112 17.78 2.13 3.93
C LYS A 112 16.63 2.59 3.05
N PHE A 113 15.75 3.40 3.62
CA PHE A 113 14.57 3.88 2.92
C PHE A 113 14.41 5.38 3.11
N THR A 114 14.27 6.10 2.00
CA THR A 114 14.06 7.55 1.99
C THR A 114 13.01 7.93 0.95
N PHE A 115 12.11 8.83 1.33
CA PHE A 115 11.16 9.46 0.42
C PHE A 115 10.95 10.93 0.82
N TRP A 116 10.47 11.73 -0.13
CA TRP A 116 9.99 13.08 0.17
C TRP A 116 8.50 13.07 0.43
N ILE A 117 8.06 13.86 1.40
CA ILE A 117 6.65 14.15 1.65
C ILE A 117 6.46 15.66 1.79
N LYS A 118 5.42 16.22 1.18
CA LYS A 118 5.02 17.61 1.40
C LYS A 118 3.51 17.80 1.26
N PRO A 119 2.92 18.78 1.97
CA PRO A 119 1.57 19.24 1.69
C PRO A 119 1.44 19.76 0.25
N THR A 120 0.24 19.65 -0.30
CA THR A 120 -0.07 20.13 -1.65
C THR A 120 -1.56 20.49 -1.77
N LEU A 121 -1.85 21.35 -2.74
CA LEU A 121 -3.20 21.77 -3.10
C LEU A 121 -3.35 21.59 -4.62
N ILE A 122 -4.29 20.74 -5.04
CA ILE A 122 -4.68 20.60 -6.44
C ILE A 122 -5.69 21.70 -6.76
N LYS A 123 -5.29 22.65 -7.60
CA LYS A 123 -6.27 23.51 -8.27
C LYS A 123 -6.93 22.65 -9.36
N LYS A 124 -8.23 22.39 -9.22
CA LYS A 124 -9.04 21.82 -10.30
C LYS A 124 -9.11 22.80 -11.47
#